data_AF-A0A0P9DDZ9-F1
#
_entry.id   AF-A0A0P9DDZ9-F1
#
_cell.length_a   1.000
_cell.length_b   1.000
_cell.length_c   1.000
_cell.angle_alpha   90.00
_cell.angle_beta   90.00
_cell.angle_gamma   90.00
#
_symmetry.space_group_name_H-M   'P 1'
#
loop_
_entity.id
_entity.type
_entity.pdbx_description
1 polymer ?
#
loop_
_entity_poly.entity_id
_entity_poly.type
_entity_poly.pdbx_seq_one_letter_code
_entity_poly.pdbx_strand_id
1 'polypeptide(L)' 'DVLVAAAGWPEQIVHIDRRDEIVQAARRYRLADIHAFVARLADTATQLRENVNPQLALENALLHLPGAA' A
#
# COMPACT_ATOMS: atom_id res chain seq x y z
N ASP A 1 -2.93 -6.87 -0.55
CA ASP A 1 -3.26 -7.64 0.68
C ASP A 1 -3.81 -6.82 1.82
N VAL A 2 -3.09 -5.83 2.35
CA VAL A 2 -3.62 -4.97 3.44
C VAL A 2 -4.95 -4.31 3.05
N LEU A 3 -5.08 -3.86 1.80
CA LEU A 3 -6.33 -3.29 1.26
C LEU A 3 -7.50 -4.29 1.29
N VAL A 4 -7.30 -5.52 0.78
CA VAL A 4 -8.37 -6.54 0.74
C VAL A 4 -8.73 -7.04 2.12
N ALA A 5 -7.75 -7.14 3.03
CA ALA A 5 -7.99 -7.46 4.43
C ALA A 5 -8.82 -6.36 5.13
N ALA A 6 -8.49 -5.09 4.92
CA ALA A 6 -9.23 -3.95 5.47
C ALA A 6 -10.65 -3.81 4.89
N ALA A 7 -10.85 -4.26 3.63
CA ALA A 7 -12.15 -4.31 2.98
C ALA A 7 -13.04 -5.47 3.46
N GLY A 8 -12.53 -6.37 4.32
CA GLY A 8 -13.29 -7.49 4.87
C GLY A 8 -13.19 -8.78 4.05
N TRP A 9 -12.20 -8.92 3.18
CA TRP A 9 -11.98 -10.12 2.34
C TRP A 9 -10.64 -10.81 2.66
N PRO A 10 -10.45 -11.32 3.90
CA PRO A 10 -9.18 -11.94 4.32
C PRO A 10 -8.87 -13.25 3.60
N GLU A 11 -9.82 -13.85 2.88
CA GLU A 11 -9.65 -15.02 2.02
C GLU A 11 -8.97 -14.69 0.68
N GLN A 12 -8.94 -13.40 0.29
CA GLN A 12 -8.29 -12.91 -0.94
C GLN A 12 -6.82 -12.50 -0.71
N ILE A 13 -6.29 -12.75 0.50
CA ILE A 13 -4.89 -12.46 0.81
C ILE A 13 -3.98 -13.45 0.07
N VAL A 14 -3.06 -12.93 -0.74
CA VAL A 14 -2.11 -13.74 -1.53
C VAL A 14 -0.97 -14.26 -0.66
N HIS A 15 -0.47 -13.45 0.29
CA HIS A 15 0.66 -13.80 1.14
C HIS A 15 0.18 -14.55 2.39
N ILE A 16 -0.24 -15.81 2.21
CA ILE A 16 -0.90 -16.64 3.23
C ILE A 16 -0.02 -16.81 4.49
N ASP A 17 1.29 -16.99 4.34
CA ASP A 17 2.22 -17.14 5.47
C ASP A 17 2.27 -15.90 6.37
N ARG A 18 1.85 -14.74 5.86
CA ARG A 18 1.84 -13.45 6.56
C ARG A 18 0.43 -12.97 6.86
N ARG A 19 -0.59 -13.84 6.70
CA ARG A 19 -2.01 -13.46 6.78
C ARG A 19 -2.33 -12.75 8.10
N ASP A 20 -1.88 -13.29 9.22
CA ASP A 20 -2.16 -12.71 10.54
C ASP A 20 -1.52 -11.32 10.69
N GLU A 21 -0.26 -11.16 10.28
CA GLU A 21 0.41 -9.85 10.26
C GLU A 21 -0.34 -8.83 9.40
N ILE A 22 -0.80 -9.25 8.22
CA ILE A 22 -1.53 -8.42 7.27
C ILE A 22 -2.88 -7.99 7.84
N VAL A 23 -3.62 -8.91 8.47
CA VAL A 23 -4.90 -8.61 9.11
C VAL A 23 -4.70 -7.64 10.28
N GLN A 24 -3.64 -7.79 11.07
CA GLN A 24 -3.32 -6.83 12.12
C GLN A 24 -2.93 -5.46 11.57
N ALA A 25 -2.14 -5.41 10.49
CA ALA A 25 -1.77 -4.15 9.84
C ALA A 25 -2.99 -3.42 9.25
N ALA A 26 -3.92 -4.16 8.65
CA ALA A 26 -5.16 -3.62 8.07
C ALA A 26 -6.04 -2.89 9.09
N ARG A 27 -5.97 -3.26 10.37
CA ARG A 27 -6.71 -2.60 11.46
C ARG A 27 -6.13 -1.24 11.87
N ARG A 28 -4.90 -0.92 11.48
CA ARG A 28 -4.19 0.30 11.92
C ARG A 28 -4.50 1.53 11.08
N TYR A 29 -5.08 1.35 9.90
CA TYR A 29 -5.27 2.41 8.92
C TYR A 29 -6.72 2.45 8.44
N ARG A 30 -7.20 3.62 8.01
CA ARG A 30 -8.53 3.73 7.40
C ARG A 30 -8.47 3.18 5.98
N LEU A 31 -9.55 2.51 5.54
CA LEU A 31 -9.65 1.93 4.21
C LEU A 31 -9.35 2.94 3.09
N ALA A 32 -9.83 4.17 3.24
CA ALA A 32 -9.60 5.25 2.27
C ALA A 32 -8.11 5.63 2.14
N ASP A 33 -7.37 5.66 3.25
CA ASP A 33 -5.93 5.99 3.24
C ASP A 33 -5.13 4.86 2.58
N ILE A 34 -5.48 3.60 2.87
CA ILE A 34 -4.84 2.43 2.23
C ILE A 34 -5.10 2.46 0.72
N HIS A 35 -6.34 2.72 0.30
CA HIS A 35 -6.70 2.79 -1.11
C HIS A 35 -5.95 3.92 -1.84
N ALA A 36 -5.91 5.11 -1.25
CA ALA A 36 -5.17 6.25 -1.82
C ALA A 36 -3.68 5.94 -1.98
N PHE A 37 -3.07 5.27 -1.00
CA PHE A 37 -1.67 4.89 -1.07
C PHE A 37 -1.39 3.80 -2.12
N VAL A 38 -2.28 2.81 -2.26
CA VAL A 38 -2.17 1.80 -3.33
C VAL A 38 -2.24 2.44 -4.71
N ALA A 39 -3.14 3.41 -4.92
CA ALA A 39 -3.21 4.16 -6.17
C ALA A 39 -1.90 4.92 -6.43
N ARG A 40 -1.33 5.57 -5.41
CA ARG A 40 -0.03 6.23 -5.50
C ARG A 40 1.10 5.27 -5.87
N LEU A 41 1.12 4.05 -5.34
CA LEU A 41 2.12 3.03 -5.71
C LEU A 41 1.99 2.65 -7.20
N ALA A 42 0.79 2.57 -7.74
CA ALA A 42 0.57 2.34 -9.18
C ALA A 42 1.08 3.52 -10.04
N ASP A 43 0.86 4.76 -9.61
CA ASP A 43 1.44 5.94 -10.27
C ASP A 43 2.98 5.91 -10.21
N THR A 44 3.54 5.58 -9.05
CA THR A 44 4.99 5.48 -8.83
C THR A 44 5.60 4.42 -9.73
N ALA A 45 4.96 3.25 -9.86
CA ALA A 45 5.39 2.21 -10.79
C ALA A 45 5.33 2.66 -12.26
N THR A 46 4.42 3.58 -12.60
CA THR A 46 4.37 4.20 -13.93
C THR A 46 5.54 5.16 -14.14
N GLN A 47 5.79 6.05 -13.19
CA GLN A 47 6.95 6.96 -13.21
C GLN A 47 8.28 6.20 -13.36
N LEU A 48 8.46 5.10 -12.64
CA LEU A 48 9.65 4.25 -12.75
C LEU A 48 9.81 3.66 -14.15
N ARG A 49 8.71 3.20 -14.79
CA ARG A 49 8.73 2.70 -16.17
C ARG A 49 9.03 3.81 -17.18
N GLU A 50 8.68 5.04 -16.85
CA GLU A 50 8.99 6.24 -17.65
C GLU A 50 10.39 6.81 -17.37
N ASN A 51 11.25 6.07 -16.64
CA ASN A 51 12.63 6.42 -16.33
C ASN A 51 12.78 7.67 -15.42
N VAL A 52 11.77 7.99 -14.63
CA VAL A 52 11.93 8.95 -13.52
C VAL A 52 12.97 8.41 -12.53
N ASN A 53 13.73 9.31 -11.89
CA ASN A 53 14.70 8.95 -10.87
C ASN A 53 14.06 8.06 -9.77
N PRO A 54 14.55 6.82 -9.56
CA PRO A 54 13.90 5.88 -8.64
C PRO A 54 13.87 6.33 -7.18
N GLN A 55 14.92 7.02 -6.74
CA GLN A 55 14.99 7.55 -5.38
C GLN A 55 13.91 8.62 -5.17
N LEU A 56 13.82 9.59 -6.08
CA LEU A 56 12.83 10.67 -6.00
C LEU A 56 11.39 10.13 -6.05
N ALA A 57 11.12 9.18 -6.96
CA ALA A 57 9.79 8.58 -7.09
C ALA A 57 9.37 7.85 -5.80
N LEU A 58 10.30 7.10 -5.19
CA LEU A 58 10.04 6.39 -3.94
C LEU A 58 9.89 7.35 -2.75
N GLU A 59 10.76 8.34 -2.62
CA GLU A 59 10.67 9.37 -1.58
C GLU A 59 9.32 10.10 -1.63
N ASN A 60 8.89 10.50 -2.83
CA ASN A 60 7.60 11.14 -3.02
C ASN A 60 6.43 10.24 -2.62
N ALA A 61 6.47 8.95 -2.98
CA ALA A 61 5.47 7.99 -2.55
C ALA A 61 5.42 7.88 -1.03
N LEU A 62 6.58 7.70 -0.38
CA LEU A 62 6.69 7.51 1.08
C LEU A 62 6.22 8.70 1.90
N LEU A 63 6.30 9.94 1.39
CA LEU A 63 5.70 11.13 2.02
C LEU A 63 4.18 11.00 2.23
N HIS A 64 3.52 10.10 1.48
CA HIS A 64 2.08 9.86 1.56
C HIS A 64 1.74 8.55 2.27
N LEU A 65 2.70 7.89 2.92
CA LEU A 65 2.46 6.66 3.66
C LEU A 65 1.45 6.92 4.80
N PRO A 66 0.36 6.13 4.91
CA PRO A 66 -0.59 6.28 6.00
C PRO A 66 0.08 6.15 7.37
N GLY A 67 -0.17 7.11 8.27
CA GLY A 67 0.45 7.15 9.60
C GLY A 67 1.87 7.73 9.62
N ALA A 68 2.38 8.28 8.51
CA ALA A 68 3.52 9.18 8.51
C ALA A 68 3.10 10.59 8.98
N ALA A 69 2.70 10.70 10.25
CA ALA A 69 2.56 11.94 11.03
C ALA A 69 2.30 11.59 12.49
#